data_AF-A0A3C0GB10-F1
#
_entry.id   AF-A0A3C0GB10-F1
#
_cell.length_a   1.000
_cell.length_b   1.000
_cell.length_c   1.000
_cell.angle_alpha   90.00
_cell.angle_beta   90.00
_cell.angle_gamma   90.00
#
_symmetry.space_group_name_H-M   'P 1'
#
loop_
_entity.id
_entity.type
_entity.pdbx_description
1 polymer ?
#
loop_
_entity_poly.entity_id
_entity_poly.type
_entity_poly.pdbx_seq_one_letter_code
_entity_poly.pdbx_strand_id
1 'polypeptide(L)'
;MKMNVKDFTDKESIALANEFTTKLNNGEIDNYTIHQKFIKNDGEKLQVKLSVNAVRNIYREISYIVMMVEDITQQLEAEERLKS
;
A
#
# COMPACT_ATOMS: atom_id res chain seq x y z
N MET A 1 -4.28 21.15 1.28
CA MET A 1 -3.35 20.45 0.38
C MET A 1 -3.88 19.04 0.17
N LYS A 2 -4.09 18.59 -1.07
CA LYS A 2 -4.49 17.20 -1.37
C LYS A 2 -3.21 16.40 -1.53
N MET A 3 -2.90 15.51 -0.60
CA MET A 3 -1.73 14.63 -0.65
C MET A 3 -2.12 13.29 -1.25
N ASN A 4 -1.36 12.79 -2.22
CA ASN A 4 -1.56 11.49 -2.83
C ASN A 4 -0.60 10.47 -2.21
N VAL A 5 -1.04 9.24 -1.99
CA VAL A 5 -0.18 8.15 -1.48
C VAL A 5 1.08 7.97 -2.33
N LYS A 6 0.97 8.20 -3.64
CA LYS A 6 2.11 8.12 -4.58
C LYS A 6 3.17 9.18 -4.34
N ASP A 7 2.86 10.30 -3.69
CA ASP A 7 3.82 11.39 -3.43
C ASP A 7 4.91 10.97 -2.43
N PHE A 8 4.61 9.96 -1.60
CA PHE A 8 5.51 9.42 -0.57
C PHE A 8 5.91 7.98 -0.84
N THR A 9 5.59 7.41 -2.00
CA THR A 9 5.92 6.01 -2.33
C THR A 9 7.10 5.95 -3.29
N ASP A 10 8.04 5.03 -3.08
CA ASP A 10 9.15 4.84 -4.02
C ASP A 10 8.67 4.33 -5.40
N LYS A 11 9.48 4.54 -6.45
CA LYS A 11 9.11 4.23 -7.85
C LYS A 11 8.83 2.75 -8.10
N GLU A 12 9.58 1.85 -7.46
CA GLU A 12 9.39 0.40 -7.65
C GLU A 12 8.09 -0.05 -6.98
N SER A 13 7.83 0.45 -5.77
CA SER A 13 6.57 0.21 -5.04
C SER A 13 5.34 0.73 -5.79
N ILE A 14 5.46 1.88 -6.49
CA ILE A 14 4.38 2.39 -7.36
C ILE A 14 4.11 1.43 -8.52
N ALA A 15 5.16 0.93 -9.19
CA ALA A 15 5.02 0.01 -10.31
C ALA A 15 4.30 -1.27 -9.87
N LEU A 16 4.70 -1.85 -8.73
CA LEU A 16 4.05 -3.03 -8.15
C LEU A 16 2.57 -2.77 -7.84
N ALA A 17 2.23 -1.63 -7.23
CA ALA A 17 0.86 -1.29 -6.89
C ALA A 17 -0.03 -1.10 -8.13
N ASN A 18 0.51 -0.61 -9.25
CA ASN A 18 -0.29 -0.33 -10.44
C ASN A 18 -0.93 -1.59 -11.04
N GLU A 19 -0.24 -2.73 -11.01
CA GLU A 19 -0.80 -4.00 -11.52
C GLU A 19 -2.03 -4.42 -10.71
N PHE A 20 -1.89 -4.49 -9.38
CA PHE A 20 -2.99 -4.86 -8.49
C PHE A 20 -4.12 -3.82 -8.49
N THR A 21 -3.77 -2.52 -8.58
CA THR A 21 -4.76 -1.45 -8.72
C THR A 21 -5.58 -1.61 -9.99
N THR A 22 -4.96 -2.02 -11.10
CA THR A 22 -5.66 -2.27 -12.37
C THR A 22 -6.65 -3.42 -12.24
N LYS A 23 -6.20 -4.56 -11.69
CA LYS A 23 -7.06 -5.72 -11.40
C LYS A 23 -8.23 -5.36 -10.48
N LEU A 24 -7.95 -4.55 -9.46
CA LEU A 24 -8.95 -4.08 -8.50
C LEU A 24 -9.99 -3.16 -9.16
N ASN A 25 -9.56 -2.21 -9.99
CA ASN A 25 -10.45 -1.32 -10.74
C ASN A 25 -11.33 -2.09 -11.74
N ASN A 26 -10.78 -3.12 -12.39
CA ASN A 26 -11.50 -3.98 -13.32
C ASN A 26 -12.50 -4.93 -12.63
N GLY A 27 -12.45 -5.06 -11.30
CA GLY A 27 -13.30 -6.01 -10.58
C GLY A 27 -12.79 -7.46 -10.60
N GLU A 28 -11.53 -7.67 -10.99
CA GLU A 28 -10.88 -9.00 -10.97
C GLU A 28 -10.52 -9.42 -9.54
N ILE A 29 -10.21 -8.46 -8.68
CA ILE A 29 -9.95 -8.63 -7.25
C ILE A 29 -10.68 -7.55 -6.44
N ASP A 30 -11.00 -7.86 -5.18
CA ASP A 30 -11.61 -6.89 -4.27
C ASP A 30 -10.62 -6.29 -3.29
N ASN A 31 -9.47 -6.93 -3.09
CA ASN A 31 -8.44 -6.45 -2.19
C ASN A 31 -7.05 -6.95 -2.60
N TYR A 32 -6.02 -6.29 -2.10
CA TYR A 32 -4.64 -6.75 -2.14
C TYR A 32 -3.84 -6.20 -0.96
N THR A 33 -2.76 -6.87 -0.61
CA THR A 33 -1.77 -6.41 0.36
C THR A 33 -0.39 -6.47 -0.25
N ILE A 34 0.39 -5.41 -0.10
CA ILE A 34 1.76 -5.31 -0.62
C ILE A 34 2.67 -4.67 0.42
N HIS A 35 3.96 -5.03 0.36
CA HIS A 35 4.99 -4.31 1.08
C HIS A 35 5.51 -3.19 0.18
N GLN A 36 5.59 -1.97 0.71
CA GLN A 36 6.07 -0.79 0.01
C GLN A 36 7.10 -0.07 0.85
N LYS A 37 7.95 0.76 0.20
CA LYS A 37 8.80 1.70 0.91
C LYS A 37 8.22 3.10 0.77
N PHE A 38 7.94 3.73 1.91
CA PHE A 38 7.53 5.12 1.94
C PHE A 38 8.74 6.02 2.22
N ILE A 39 8.71 7.22 1.67
CA ILE A 39 9.72 8.26 1.85
C ILE A 39 9.02 9.42 2.54
N LYS A 40 9.39 9.67 3.81
CA LYS A 40 8.93 10.85 4.55
C LYS A 40 9.50 12.13 3.95
N ASN A 41 8.91 13.27 4.32
CA ASN A 41 9.37 14.60 3.88
C ASN A 41 10.83 14.91 4.28
N ASP A 42 11.33 14.29 5.35
CA ASP A 42 12.72 14.42 5.84
C ASP A 42 13.70 13.44 5.16
N GLY A 43 13.21 12.59 4.25
CA GLY A 43 14.00 11.59 3.54
C GLY A 43 14.09 10.23 4.24
N GLU A 44 13.50 10.06 5.43
CA GLU A 44 13.45 8.78 6.12
C GLU A 44 12.63 7.75 5.31
N LYS A 45 13.16 6.52 5.20
CA LYS A 45 12.51 5.42 4.50
C LYS A 45 11.79 4.51 5.49
N LEU A 46 10.48 4.36 5.31
CA LEU A 46 9.66 3.43 6.10
C LEU A 46 9.39 2.16 5.33
N GLN A 47 9.40 1.02 6.02
CA GLN A 47 8.86 -0.23 5.51
C GLN A 47 7.38 -0.29 5.86
N VAL A 48 6.53 -0.33 4.84
CA VAL A 48 5.08 -0.24 5.02
C VAL A 48 4.41 -1.48 4.48
N LYS A 49 3.50 -2.05 5.27
CA LYS A 49 2.50 -2.98 4.78
C LYS A 49 1.25 -2.19 4.39
N LEU A 50 0.97 -2.13 3.10
CA LEU A 50 -0.21 -1.46 2.56
C LEU A 50 -1.28 -2.49 2.22
N SER A 51 -2.44 -2.38 2.85
CA SER A 51 -3.64 -3.16 2.51
C SER A 51 -4.66 -2.28 1.82
N VAL A 52 -5.19 -2.71 0.68
CA VAL A 52 -6.15 -1.95 -0.14
C VAL A 52 -7.39 -2.79 -0.38
N ASN A 53 -8.57 -2.22 -0.12
CA ASN A 53 -9.85 -2.89 -0.25
C ASN A 53 -10.82 -2.00 -1.03
N ALA A 54 -11.45 -2.56 -2.07
CA ALA A 54 -12.54 -1.93 -2.79
C ALA A 54 -13.87 -2.19 -2.08
N VAL A 55 -14.59 -1.13 -1.72
CA VAL A 55 -15.97 -1.24 -1.28
C VAL A 55 -16.87 -0.93 -2.47
N ARG A 56 -17.67 -1.91 -2.87
CA ARG A 56 -18.53 -1.84 -4.06
C ARG A 56 -19.99 -1.63 -3.69
N ASN A 57 -20.73 -0.93 -4.55
CA ASN A 57 -22.17 -0.80 -4.44
C ASN A 57 -22.89 -2.05 -5.00
N ILE A 58 -24.23 -2.03 -4.95
CA ILE A 58 -25.08 -3.09 -5.51
C ILE A 58 -24.92 -3.29 -7.03
N TYR A 59 -24.38 -2.31 -7.75
CA TYR A 59 -24.10 -2.36 -9.18
C TYR A 59 -22.66 -2.88 -9.48
N ARG A 60 -21.94 -3.33 -8.45
CA ARG A 60 -20.52 -3.78 -8.49
C ARG A 60 -19.50 -2.69 -8.84
N GLU A 61 -19.91 -1.43 -8.78
CA GLU A 61 -19.03 -0.28 -8.98
C GLU A 61 -18.33 0.10 -7.67
N ILE A 62 -17.10 0.59 -7.75
CA ILE A 62 -16.35 1.02 -6.57
C ILE A 62 -16.99 2.30 -6.02
N SER A 63 -17.52 2.22 -4.80
CA SER A 63 -18.03 3.37 -4.05
C SER A 63 -16.89 4.14 -3.38
N TYR A 64 -15.94 3.40 -2.79
CA TYR A 64 -14.72 3.96 -2.22
C TYR A 64 -13.65 2.88 -2.04
N ILE A 65 -12.41 3.32 -1.88
CA ILE A 65 -11.27 2.48 -1.55
C ILE A 65 -10.87 2.73 -0.10
N VAL A 66 -10.68 1.66 0.67
CA VAL A 66 -10.10 1.71 2.00
C VAL A 66 -8.64 1.27 1.92
N MET A 67 -7.74 2.16 2.32
CA MET A 67 -6.30 1.88 2.40
C MET A 67 -5.88 1.88 3.87
N MET A 68 -5.22 0.81 4.31
CA MET A 68 -4.59 0.71 5.63
C MET A 68 -3.08 0.64 5.45
N VAL A 69 -2.40 1.59 6.09
CA VAL A 69 -0.94 1.75 6.08
C VAL A 69 -0.44 1.36 7.46
N GLU A 70 0.38 0.33 7.52
CA GLU A 70 1.04 -0.13 8.74
C GLU A 70 2.56 0.01 8.57
N ASP A 71 3.21 0.75 9.47
CA ASP A 71 4.68 0.83 9.54
C ASP A 71 5.21 -0.42 10.23
N ILE A 72 5.92 -1.25 9.47
CA ILE A 72 6.48 -2.53 9.92
C ILE A 72 8.01 -2.45 10.11
N THR A 73 8.59 -1.25 10.13
CA THR A 73 10.05 -1.07 10.24
C THR A 73 10.59 -1.71 11.52
N GLN A 74 9.98 -1.41 12.67
CA GLN A 74 10.39 -1.99 13.95
C GLN A 74 10.17 -3.50 14.03
N GLN A 75 9.11 -4.02 13.39
CA GLN A 75 8.84 -5.45 13.35
C GLN A 75 9.95 -6.17 12.58
N LEU A 76 10.33 -5.67 11.40
CA LEU A 76 11.39 -6.26 10.59
C LEU A 76 12.75 -6.21 11.31
N GLU A 77 13.08 -5.09 11.96
CA GLU A 77 14.32 -4.99 12.75
C GLU A 77 14.35 -5.99 13.92
N ALA A 78 13.22 -6.20 14.59
CA ALA A 78 13.12 -7.18 15.67
C ALA A 78 13.29 -8.62 15.14
N GLU A 79 12.67 -8.94 14.00
CA GLU A 79 12.81 -10.24 13.34
C GLU A 79 14.25 -10.50 12.88
N GLU A 80 14.96 -9.49 12.38
CA GLU A 80 16.38 -9.63 12.00
C GLU A 80 17.28 -9.90 13.21
N ARG A 81 17.05 -9.21 14.34
CA ARG A 81 17.83 -9.44 15.57
C ARG A 81 17.64 -10.83 16.15
N LEU A 82 16.47 -11.44 15.97
CA LEU A 82 16.18 -12.80 16.43
C LEU A 82 16.76 -13.88 15.52
N LYS A 83 17.15 -13.53 14.29
CA LYS A 83 17.78 -14.45 13.32
C LYS A 83 19.31 -14.49 13.42
N SER A 84 19.91 -13.58 14.21
CA SER A 84 21.34 -13.55 14.53
C SER A 84 21.64 -14.25 15.85
#